data_AF-A0A7L1CR14-F1
#
_entry.id   AF-A0A7L1CR14-F1
#
_cell.length_a   1.000
_cell.length_b   1.000
_cell.length_c   1.000
_cell.angle_alpha   90.00
_cell.angle_beta   90.00
_cell.angle_gamma   90.00
#
_symmetry.space_group_name_H-M   'P 1'
#
loop_
_entity.id
_entity.type
_entity.pdbx_description
1 polymer ?
#
loop_
_entity_poly.entity_id
_entity_poly.type
_entity_poly.pdbx_seq_one_letter_code
_entity_poly.pdbx_strand_id
1 'polypeptide(L)'
;LTGFLQASSAFEVKDSSGKVCIIADLTVAFSVEYKNREQKEFVHFFLPQNATVDSQSSCGKGNTSHPVLVLDFGAGHSLSLNFSESADKYQVEELVFQYNLSDATLFPNSTTGEVKTVSHRSVIQALLGTKYRCINSKQVNMKNVNITFSNVTLEAYLRNGTFSVNKTECAEDMVSTTAVVPTAPKQTTSHAPTTNPAPTSSPPNPAVGKYNVTGPSGTCVLAYMGLQLNITYPKKDEKMGLDLLNFIPQSTNVSGRCDNTSALLILAFEKTSVMFQFALNASAEKFFLQGVNISTTLPSEAKNPKFEASNYSFSELRATVGNSYKCSSEENLQVSDEAFVNIFNVQIQVFKIDGDKFGAVEECQQDENNMLIPIIVGAALAGLVLIVLIAYLIGRKRSHAGYQTI
;
A
#
# COMPACT_ATOMS: atom_id res chain seq x y z
N LEU A 1 -37.39 2.25 9.48
CA LEU A 1 -36.29 3.09 8.98
C LEU A 1 -35.17 2.16 8.55
N THR A 2 -35.00 2.02 7.23
CA THR A 2 -33.95 1.22 6.59
C THR A 2 -32.59 1.89 6.78
N GLY A 3 -31.72 1.27 7.56
CA GLY A 3 -30.30 1.64 7.63
C GLY A 3 -29.59 1.14 6.39
N PHE A 4 -29.16 2.05 5.53
CA PHE A 4 -28.20 1.72 4.48
C PHE A 4 -26.81 1.62 5.14
N LEU A 5 -26.34 0.39 5.27
CA LEU A 5 -24.91 0.09 5.30
C LEU A 5 -24.37 0.48 3.92
N GLN A 6 -23.72 1.64 3.82
CA GLN A 6 -23.09 2.06 2.57
C GLN A 6 -21.74 1.35 2.46
N ALA A 7 -21.71 0.30 1.64
CA ALA A 7 -20.50 -0.40 1.25
C ALA A 7 -19.54 0.55 0.52
N SER A 8 -18.23 0.32 0.66
CA SER A 8 -17.23 0.86 -0.26
C SER A 8 -17.62 0.45 -1.67
N SER A 9 -18.17 1.37 -2.46
CA SER A 9 -18.75 1.04 -3.76
C SER A 9 -17.65 1.09 -4.81
N ALA A 10 -17.32 -0.07 -5.39
CA ALA A 10 -16.52 -0.14 -6.60
C ALA A 10 -17.17 0.69 -7.73
N PHE A 11 -16.35 1.28 -8.59
CA PHE A 11 -16.79 2.01 -9.77
C PHE A 11 -17.18 1.03 -10.88
N GLU A 12 -18.43 1.10 -11.33
CA GLU A 12 -18.97 0.23 -12.37
C GLU A 12 -19.35 1.02 -13.63
N VAL A 13 -18.84 0.61 -14.79
CA VAL A 13 -19.29 1.13 -16.09
C VAL A 13 -20.26 0.14 -16.71
N LYS A 14 -21.43 0.63 -17.11
CA LYS A 14 -22.52 -0.18 -17.69
C LYS A 14 -22.81 0.25 -19.11
N ASP A 15 -23.14 -0.71 -19.96
CA ASP A 15 -23.63 -0.42 -21.31
C ASP A 15 -25.12 -0.02 -21.29
N SER A 16 -25.67 0.32 -22.46
CA SER A 16 -27.08 0.70 -22.60
C SER A 16 -28.07 -0.41 -22.23
N SER A 17 -27.62 -1.66 -22.12
CA SER A 17 -28.44 -2.80 -21.67
C SER A 17 -28.36 -3.03 -20.16
N GLY A 18 -27.54 -2.24 -19.45
CA GLY A 18 -27.30 -2.37 -18.01
C GLY A 18 -26.22 -3.39 -17.64
N LYS A 19 -25.51 -3.95 -18.63
CA LYS A 19 -24.45 -4.93 -18.39
C LYS A 19 -23.14 -4.22 -18.03
N VAL A 20 -22.51 -4.66 -16.94
CA VAL A 20 -21.22 -4.11 -16.49
C VAL A 20 -20.07 -4.62 -17.35
N CYS A 21 -19.23 -3.69 -17.80
CA CYS A 21 -18.07 -3.97 -18.66
C CYS A 21 -16.73 -3.56 -18.04
N ILE A 22 -16.74 -2.67 -17.05
CA ILE A 22 -15.57 -2.29 -16.24
C ILE A 22 -16.01 -2.30 -14.78
N ILE A 23 -15.19 -2.89 -13.90
CA ILE A 23 -15.28 -2.73 -12.44
C ILE A 23 -13.91 -2.31 -11.94
N ALA A 24 -13.87 -1.23 -11.16
CA ALA A 24 -12.65 -0.70 -10.58
C ALA A 24 -12.84 -0.37 -9.11
N ASP A 25 -12.00 -0.92 -8.25
CA ASP A 25 -11.83 -0.54 -6.86
C ASP A 25 -10.35 -0.15 -6.68
N LEU A 26 -10.09 1.09 -6.29
CA LEU A 26 -8.73 1.65 -6.33
C LEU A 26 -8.58 2.80 -5.34
N THR A 27 -7.39 2.87 -4.73
CA THR A 27 -6.95 4.05 -3.99
C THR A 27 -5.98 4.83 -4.86
N VAL A 28 -6.23 6.13 -5.03
CA VAL A 28 -5.38 7.01 -5.84
C VAL A 28 -5.00 8.23 -5.04
N ALA A 29 -3.70 8.54 -5.02
CA ALA A 29 -3.17 9.78 -4.50
C ALA A 29 -2.62 10.62 -5.65
N PHE A 30 -2.86 11.93 -5.59
CA PHE A 30 -2.41 12.92 -6.56
C PHE A 30 -1.41 13.86 -5.88
N SER A 31 -0.30 14.14 -6.55
CA SER A 31 0.62 15.23 -6.25
C SER A 31 0.68 16.14 -7.47
N VAL A 32 0.30 17.40 -7.34
CA VAL A 32 0.22 18.35 -8.47
C VAL A 32 1.07 19.57 -8.17
N GLU A 33 2.07 19.83 -9.01
CA GLU A 33 2.85 21.07 -9.02
C GLU A 33 2.06 22.18 -9.75
N TYR A 34 1.80 23.30 -9.08
CA TYR A 34 1.13 24.47 -9.65
C TYR A 34 1.83 25.79 -9.28
N LYS A 35 1.47 26.89 -9.96
CA LYS A 35 2.09 28.20 -9.76
C LYS A 35 1.20 29.14 -8.94
N ASN A 36 1.72 29.59 -7.80
CA ASN A 36 1.11 30.58 -6.92
C ASN A 36 1.99 31.84 -6.87
N ARG A 37 1.48 32.99 -7.35
CA ARG A 37 2.08 34.34 -7.21
C ARG A 37 3.62 34.37 -7.32
N GLU A 38 4.16 33.67 -8.32
CA GLU A 38 5.60 33.52 -8.68
C GLU A 38 6.39 32.37 -8.02
N GLN A 39 5.83 31.62 -7.07
CA GLN A 39 6.42 30.40 -6.52
C GLN A 39 5.74 29.13 -7.07
N LYS A 40 6.51 28.04 -7.16
CA LYS A 40 6.00 26.71 -7.45
C LYS A 40 5.57 26.06 -6.14
N GLU A 41 4.35 25.56 -6.08
CA GLU A 41 3.78 24.86 -4.93
C GLU A 41 3.30 23.47 -5.35
N PHE A 42 3.17 22.57 -4.39
CA PHE A 42 2.62 21.23 -4.57
C PHE A 42 1.35 21.09 -3.73
N VAL A 43 0.31 20.49 -4.31
CA VAL A 43 -0.85 20.01 -3.55
C VAL A 43 -0.88 18.49 -3.59
N HIS A 44 -1.17 17.89 -2.43
CA HIS A 44 -1.37 16.45 -2.29
C HIS A 44 -2.79 16.17 -1.83
N PHE A 45 -3.48 15.27 -2.52
CA PHE A 45 -4.83 14.85 -2.14
C PHE A 45 -5.13 13.44 -2.66
N PHE A 46 -6.14 12.81 -2.07
CA PHE A 46 -6.62 11.50 -2.49
C PHE A 46 -7.85 11.62 -3.39
N LEU A 47 -8.10 10.60 -4.20
CA LEU A 47 -9.38 10.43 -4.88
C LEU A 47 -10.50 10.43 -3.82
N PRO A 48 -11.41 11.41 -3.85
CA PRO A 48 -12.45 11.53 -2.84
C PRO A 48 -13.42 10.35 -2.84
N GLN A 49 -13.97 10.01 -1.67
CA GLN A 49 -14.98 8.95 -1.57
C GLN A 49 -16.31 9.28 -2.28
N ASN A 50 -16.57 10.56 -2.55
CA ASN A 50 -17.71 11.01 -3.34
C ASN A 50 -17.44 11.08 -4.85
N ALA A 51 -16.30 10.55 -5.32
CA ALA A 51 -16.05 10.38 -6.74
C ALA A 51 -17.15 9.51 -7.38
N THR A 52 -17.48 9.79 -8.63
CA THR A 52 -18.53 9.09 -9.37
C THR A 52 -18.06 8.74 -10.78
N VAL A 53 -18.69 7.72 -11.38
CA VAL A 53 -18.45 7.37 -12.78
C VAL A 53 -19.11 8.42 -13.67
N ASP A 54 -18.32 9.17 -14.42
CA ASP A 54 -18.81 10.22 -15.32
C ASP A 54 -19.50 9.62 -16.54
N SER A 55 -20.40 10.41 -17.13
CA SER A 55 -21.15 10.07 -18.35
C SER A 55 -20.28 9.79 -19.58
N GLN A 56 -19.03 10.23 -19.58
CA GLN A 56 -18.05 9.90 -20.64
C GLN A 56 -17.51 8.47 -20.54
N SER A 57 -17.72 7.78 -19.42
CA SER A 57 -17.37 6.37 -19.28
C SER A 57 -18.19 5.52 -20.25
N SER A 58 -17.55 4.52 -20.86
CA SER A 58 -18.17 3.71 -21.91
C SER A 58 -17.61 2.30 -21.92
N CYS A 59 -18.44 1.35 -22.30
CA CYS A 59 -18.02 -0.04 -22.55
C CYS A 59 -17.33 -0.24 -23.90
N GLY A 60 -17.18 0.83 -24.69
CA GLY A 60 -16.73 0.70 -26.07
C GLY A 60 -17.78 0.02 -26.97
N LYS A 61 -17.44 -0.18 -28.24
CA LYS A 61 -18.29 -0.85 -29.24
C LYS A 61 -17.45 -1.84 -30.05
N GLY A 62 -17.31 -3.06 -29.55
CA GLY A 62 -16.58 -4.14 -30.24
C GLY A 62 -15.21 -3.66 -30.72
N ASN A 63 -14.91 -3.87 -32.00
CA ASN A 63 -13.62 -3.50 -32.61
C ASN A 63 -13.47 -2.00 -32.93
N THR A 64 -14.48 -1.17 -32.66
CA THR A 64 -14.53 0.22 -33.14
C THR A 64 -14.12 1.24 -32.08
N SER A 65 -14.36 0.93 -30.80
CA SER A 65 -13.92 1.76 -29.68
C SER A 65 -13.72 0.92 -28.44
N HIS A 66 -12.67 1.24 -27.68
CA HIS A 66 -12.33 0.53 -26.46
C HIS A 66 -13.09 1.09 -25.25
N PRO A 67 -13.22 0.30 -24.17
CA PRO A 67 -13.79 0.76 -22.92
C PRO A 67 -12.98 1.91 -22.31
N VAL A 68 -13.69 2.81 -21.62
CA VAL A 68 -13.12 3.96 -20.91
C VAL A 68 -13.82 4.09 -19.56
N LEU A 69 -13.05 4.27 -18.50
CA LEU A 69 -13.55 4.65 -17.18
C LEU A 69 -13.12 6.07 -16.87
N VAL A 70 -14.08 6.97 -16.65
CA VAL A 70 -13.85 8.35 -16.23
C VAL A 70 -14.43 8.52 -14.83
N LEU A 71 -13.59 8.90 -13.87
CA LEU A 71 -13.98 9.22 -12.51
C LEU A 71 -14.04 10.74 -12.37
N ASP A 72 -15.22 11.29 -12.14
CA ASP A 72 -15.42 12.71 -11.78
C ASP A 72 -15.50 12.85 -10.27
N PHE A 73 -14.77 13.81 -9.71
CA PHE A 73 -14.78 14.09 -8.28
C PHE A 73 -15.00 15.58 -7.97
N GLY A 74 -15.75 16.24 -8.84
CA GLY A 74 -16.22 17.61 -8.65
C GLY A 74 -15.21 18.68 -9.03
N ALA A 75 -15.67 19.94 -9.03
CA ALA A 75 -14.91 21.15 -9.32
C ALA A 75 -14.12 21.13 -10.66
N GLY A 76 -14.45 20.24 -11.59
CA GLY A 76 -13.80 20.12 -12.90
C GLY A 76 -12.56 19.20 -12.91
N HIS A 77 -12.39 18.37 -11.88
CA HIS A 77 -11.33 17.37 -11.79
C HIS A 77 -11.83 15.98 -12.18
N SER A 78 -11.04 15.25 -12.97
CA SER A 78 -11.36 13.88 -13.37
C SER A 78 -10.12 13.00 -13.61
N LEU A 79 -10.31 11.69 -13.46
CA LEU A 79 -9.31 10.66 -13.78
C LEU A 79 -9.89 9.68 -14.80
N SER A 80 -9.28 9.58 -15.98
CA SER A 80 -9.68 8.65 -17.05
C SER A 80 -8.67 7.52 -17.22
N LEU A 81 -9.17 6.29 -17.27
CA LEU A 81 -8.47 5.07 -17.64
C LEU A 81 -8.99 4.61 -18.99
N ASN A 82 -8.19 4.82 -20.05
CA ASN A 82 -8.52 4.38 -21.41
C ASN A 82 -7.93 2.99 -21.61
N PHE A 83 -8.78 2.01 -21.91
CA PHE A 83 -8.35 0.64 -22.07
C PHE A 83 -8.01 0.32 -23.52
N SER A 84 -7.15 -0.66 -23.71
CA SER A 84 -7.03 -1.39 -24.98
C SER A 84 -6.91 -2.88 -24.72
N GLU A 85 -7.22 -3.68 -25.74
CA GLU A 85 -7.08 -5.12 -25.70
C GLU A 85 -6.18 -5.61 -26.84
N SER A 86 -5.46 -6.68 -26.57
CA SER A 86 -4.73 -7.49 -27.53
C SER A 86 -5.25 -8.93 -27.46
N ALA A 87 -4.61 -9.86 -28.18
CA ALA A 87 -5.14 -11.23 -28.35
C ALA A 87 -5.44 -11.96 -27.02
N ASP A 88 -4.67 -11.72 -25.96
CA ASP A 88 -4.78 -12.40 -24.67
C ASP A 88 -4.82 -11.45 -23.45
N LYS A 89 -4.69 -10.14 -23.65
CA LYS A 89 -4.52 -9.16 -22.55
C LYS A 89 -5.38 -7.92 -22.76
N TYR A 90 -5.73 -7.28 -21.65
CA TYR A 90 -6.14 -5.89 -21.64
C TYR A 90 -5.14 -5.06 -20.86
N GLN A 91 -5.05 -3.78 -21.19
CA GLN A 91 -4.18 -2.82 -20.52
C GLN A 91 -4.83 -1.45 -20.46
N VAL A 92 -4.37 -0.63 -19.52
CA VAL A 92 -4.66 0.80 -19.54
C VAL A 92 -3.68 1.44 -20.53
N GLU A 93 -4.15 1.72 -21.74
CA GLU A 93 -3.33 2.31 -22.81
C GLU A 93 -2.94 3.76 -22.47
N GLU A 94 -3.90 4.52 -21.95
CA GLU A 94 -3.70 5.92 -21.60
C GLU A 94 -4.41 6.24 -20.29
N LEU A 95 -3.64 6.81 -19.36
CA LEU A 95 -4.15 7.41 -18.15
C LEU A 95 -4.19 8.92 -18.36
N VAL A 96 -5.36 9.52 -18.20
CA VAL A 96 -5.57 10.97 -18.36
C VAL A 96 -6.04 11.55 -17.03
N PHE A 97 -5.41 12.62 -16.58
CA PHE A 97 -5.82 13.35 -15.38
C PHE A 97 -6.12 14.80 -15.74
N GLN A 98 -7.33 15.22 -15.42
CA GLN A 98 -7.80 16.58 -15.59
C GLN A 98 -7.96 17.22 -14.20
N TYR A 99 -7.42 18.42 -14.02
CA TYR A 99 -7.55 19.18 -12.79
C TYR A 99 -7.81 20.65 -13.08
N ASN A 100 -8.69 21.24 -12.29
CA ASN A 100 -9.08 22.63 -12.40
C ASN A 100 -8.28 23.51 -11.43
N LEU A 101 -7.36 24.30 -11.97
CA LEU A 101 -6.55 25.22 -11.17
C LEU A 101 -7.34 26.43 -10.63
N SER A 102 -8.63 26.59 -10.98
CA SER A 102 -9.53 27.58 -10.38
C SER A 102 -10.18 27.09 -9.08
N ASP A 103 -10.05 25.81 -8.74
CA ASP A 103 -10.58 25.28 -7.50
C ASP A 103 -9.71 25.75 -6.33
N ALA A 104 -10.15 26.82 -5.66
CA ALA A 104 -9.43 27.41 -4.53
C ALA A 104 -9.35 26.49 -3.31
N THR A 105 -10.12 25.39 -3.26
CA THR A 105 -10.06 24.43 -2.15
C THR A 105 -8.83 23.52 -2.23
N LEU A 106 -8.44 23.13 -3.46
CA LEU A 106 -7.23 22.34 -3.71
C LEU A 106 -6.05 23.20 -4.17
N PHE A 107 -6.30 24.30 -4.89
CA PHE A 107 -5.29 25.16 -5.51
C PHE A 107 -5.43 26.62 -5.03
N PRO A 108 -5.19 26.90 -3.74
CA PRO A 108 -5.31 28.25 -3.21
C PRO A 108 -4.32 29.19 -3.89
N ASN A 109 -4.78 30.40 -4.26
CA ASN A 109 -3.95 31.44 -4.90
C ASN A 109 -3.31 31.05 -6.24
N SER A 110 -3.81 30.01 -6.91
CA SER A 110 -3.41 29.64 -8.25
C SER A 110 -3.54 30.81 -9.25
N THR A 111 -2.52 31.00 -10.07
CA THR A 111 -2.41 32.14 -10.99
C THR A 111 -2.98 31.88 -12.39
N THR A 112 -3.22 30.62 -12.73
CA THR A 112 -3.50 30.20 -14.11
C THR A 112 -4.97 29.92 -14.41
N GLY A 113 -5.85 29.82 -13.40
CA GLY A 113 -7.33 29.84 -13.56
C GLY A 113 -7.92 28.88 -14.61
N GLU A 114 -7.17 27.88 -15.05
CA GLU A 114 -7.49 27.07 -16.22
C GLU A 114 -7.56 25.59 -15.84
N VAL A 115 -8.34 24.85 -16.60
CA VAL A 115 -8.38 23.40 -16.52
C VAL A 115 -7.16 22.84 -17.25
N LYS A 116 -6.36 22.03 -16.57
CA LYS A 116 -5.19 21.34 -17.12
C LYS A 116 -5.51 19.87 -17.31
N THR A 117 -4.99 19.31 -18.40
CA THR A 117 -5.08 17.88 -18.71
C THR A 117 -3.68 17.36 -18.95
N VAL A 118 -3.32 16.29 -18.26
CA VAL A 118 -2.08 15.54 -18.46
C VAL A 118 -2.42 14.10 -18.80
N SER A 119 -1.60 13.46 -19.64
CA SER A 119 -1.75 12.05 -19.92
C SER A 119 -0.42 11.30 -19.96
N HIS A 120 -0.47 10.01 -19.67
CA HIS A 120 0.67 9.11 -19.73
C HIS A 120 0.23 7.69 -20.06
N ARG A 121 1.11 6.91 -20.68
CA ARG A 121 0.87 5.48 -20.89
C ARG A 121 1.02 4.75 -19.57
N SER A 122 0.00 3.98 -19.18
CA SER A 122 0.06 3.21 -17.94
C SER A 122 0.71 1.85 -18.20
N VAL A 123 1.19 1.22 -17.11
CA VAL A 123 1.79 -0.13 -17.12
C VAL A 123 0.81 -1.16 -16.51
N ILE A 124 -0.41 -0.75 -16.18
CA ILE A 124 -1.46 -1.65 -15.70
C ILE A 124 -1.90 -2.54 -16.85
N GLN A 125 -1.63 -3.84 -16.74
CA GLN A 125 -1.95 -4.86 -17.72
C GLN A 125 -2.38 -6.17 -17.04
N ALA A 126 -3.31 -6.89 -17.64
CA ALA A 126 -3.77 -8.19 -17.17
C ALA A 126 -4.24 -9.08 -18.31
N LEU A 127 -4.28 -10.39 -18.07
CA LEU A 127 -4.87 -11.34 -19.02
C LEU A 127 -6.38 -11.12 -19.13
N LEU A 128 -6.93 -11.26 -20.34
CA LEU A 128 -8.37 -11.23 -20.57
C LEU A 128 -9.06 -12.32 -19.75
N GLY A 129 -10.19 -11.98 -19.11
CA GLY A 129 -10.91 -12.89 -18.20
C GLY A 129 -10.22 -13.12 -16.86
N THR A 130 -9.37 -12.17 -16.42
CA THR A 130 -8.81 -12.13 -15.08
C THR A 130 -8.96 -10.74 -14.48
N LYS A 131 -9.16 -10.67 -13.16
CA LYS A 131 -9.08 -9.41 -12.43
C LYS A 131 -7.63 -9.02 -12.20
N TYR A 132 -7.25 -7.81 -12.55
CA TYR A 132 -5.98 -7.23 -12.14
C TYR A 132 -6.02 -6.92 -10.65
N ARG A 133 -4.97 -7.32 -9.92
CA ARG A 133 -4.83 -7.02 -8.49
C ARG A 133 -3.43 -6.49 -8.20
N CYS A 134 -3.36 -5.33 -7.57
CA CYS A 134 -2.12 -4.73 -7.11
C CYS A 134 -2.33 -4.02 -5.77
N ILE A 135 -1.84 -4.64 -4.69
CA ILE A 135 -1.89 -4.07 -3.34
C ILE A 135 -0.83 -2.97 -3.23
N ASN A 136 0.40 -3.28 -3.63
CA ASN A 136 1.54 -2.38 -3.50
C ASN A 136 1.39 -1.14 -4.38
N SER A 137 1.95 -0.04 -3.87
CA SER A 137 1.82 1.26 -4.53
C SER A 137 2.60 1.32 -5.85
N LYS A 138 1.94 1.83 -6.90
CA LYS A 138 2.56 2.10 -8.20
C LYS A 138 2.39 3.56 -8.58
N GLN A 139 3.51 4.26 -8.76
CA GLN A 139 3.52 5.67 -9.15
C GLN A 139 3.62 5.83 -10.67
N VAL A 140 2.87 6.79 -11.21
CA VAL A 140 2.89 7.24 -12.60
C VAL A 140 3.22 8.73 -12.61
N ASN A 141 4.35 9.08 -13.22
CA ASN A 141 4.86 10.46 -13.26
C ASN A 141 4.48 11.12 -14.60
N MET A 142 3.76 12.23 -14.54
CA MET A 142 3.18 12.96 -15.66
C MET A 142 3.61 14.44 -15.68
N LYS A 143 4.89 14.69 -15.99
CA LYS A 143 5.52 16.03 -15.98
C LYS A 143 5.42 16.72 -14.61
N ASN A 144 4.33 17.44 -14.38
CA ASN A 144 4.08 18.26 -13.18
C ASN A 144 3.08 17.58 -12.23
N VAL A 145 2.66 16.35 -12.53
CA VAL A 145 1.71 15.59 -11.72
C VAL A 145 2.27 14.20 -11.47
N ASN A 146 2.24 13.74 -10.23
CA ASN A 146 2.49 12.35 -9.88
C ASN A 146 1.19 11.71 -9.36
N ILE A 147 0.85 10.55 -9.92
CA ILE A 147 -0.35 9.78 -9.53
C ILE A 147 0.11 8.45 -8.96
N THR A 148 -0.27 8.14 -7.73
CA THR A 148 0.07 6.88 -7.07
C THR A 148 -1.17 6.03 -6.90
N PHE A 149 -1.18 4.86 -7.54
CA PHE A 149 -2.21 3.83 -7.36
C PHE A 149 -1.81 2.89 -6.25
N SER A 150 -2.76 2.46 -5.41
CA SER A 150 -2.57 1.39 -4.42
C SER A 150 -3.90 0.66 -4.21
N ASN A 151 -3.85 -0.57 -3.68
CA ASN A 151 -5.04 -1.39 -3.44
C ASN A 151 -5.97 -1.47 -4.67
N VAL A 152 -5.39 -1.66 -5.86
CA VAL A 152 -6.12 -1.72 -7.12
C VAL A 152 -6.68 -3.11 -7.33
N THR A 153 -7.99 -3.20 -7.49
CA THR A 153 -8.69 -4.33 -8.08
C THR A 153 -9.46 -3.83 -9.29
N LEU A 154 -9.04 -4.23 -10.48
CA LEU A 154 -9.56 -3.68 -11.73
C LEU A 154 -9.84 -4.80 -12.73
N GLU A 155 -10.94 -4.71 -13.45
CA GLU A 155 -11.17 -5.54 -14.63
C GLU A 155 -11.93 -4.75 -15.68
N ALA A 156 -11.49 -4.89 -16.93
CA ALA A 156 -12.15 -4.36 -18.11
C ALA A 156 -12.57 -5.52 -19.02
N TYR A 157 -13.45 -5.23 -20.00
CA TYR A 157 -13.99 -6.22 -20.94
C TYR A 157 -14.75 -7.37 -20.26
N LEU A 158 -15.46 -7.07 -19.16
CA LEU A 158 -16.23 -8.07 -18.42
C LEU A 158 -17.32 -8.72 -19.29
N ARG A 159 -17.39 -10.06 -19.23
CA ARG A 159 -18.46 -10.83 -19.89
C ARG A 159 -19.62 -11.18 -18.96
N ASN A 160 -19.35 -11.34 -17.66
CA ASN A 160 -20.31 -11.83 -16.66
C ASN A 160 -20.78 -10.75 -15.68
N GLY A 161 -20.40 -9.49 -15.93
CA GLY A 161 -20.79 -8.33 -15.11
C GLY A 161 -20.28 -8.35 -13.65
N THR A 162 -19.37 -9.27 -13.33
CA THR A 162 -18.72 -9.44 -12.02
C THR A 162 -17.25 -9.76 -12.24
N PHE A 163 -16.40 -9.45 -11.25
CA PHE A 163 -14.99 -9.79 -11.32
C PHE A 163 -14.76 -11.27 -11.63
N SER A 164 -13.81 -11.54 -12.51
CA SER A 164 -13.33 -12.87 -12.82
C SER A 164 -12.75 -13.53 -11.56
N VAL A 165 -12.94 -14.85 -11.49
CA VAL A 165 -12.42 -15.68 -10.38
C VAL A 165 -10.89 -15.70 -10.40
N ASN A 166 -10.32 -15.84 -11.61
CA ASN A 166 -8.88 -15.81 -11.83
C ASN A 166 -8.35 -14.37 -11.72
N LYS A 167 -7.11 -14.23 -11.25
CA LYS A 167 -6.43 -12.95 -11.06
C LYS A 167 -5.13 -12.88 -11.84
N THR A 168 -4.80 -11.70 -12.34
CA THR A 168 -3.44 -11.33 -12.74
C THR A 168 -2.88 -10.40 -11.68
N GLU A 169 -1.75 -10.75 -11.08
CA GLU A 169 -1.09 -9.95 -10.06
C GLU A 169 -0.04 -9.03 -10.69
N CYS A 170 0.09 -7.83 -10.16
CA CYS A 170 1.13 -6.90 -10.59
C CYS A 170 2.52 -7.38 -10.16
N ALA A 171 3.56 -6.93 -10.86
CA ALA A 171 4.93 -7.30 -10.55
C ALA A 171 5.34 -6.83 -9.14
N GLU A 172 4.75 -5.75 -8.67
CA GLU A 172 4.97 -5.17 -7.34
C GLU A 172 4.48 -6.11 -6.22
N ASP A 173 3.42 -6.90 -6.47
CA ASP A 173 2.88 -7.88 -5.52
C ASP A 173 3.58 -9.25 -5.63
N MET A 174 4.26 -9.52 -6.74
CA MET A 174 4.92 -10.80 -7.00
C MET A 174 6.30 -10.87 -6.30
N VAL A 175 6.28 -11.02 -4.98
CA VAL A 175 7.47 -11.40 -4.21
C VAL A 175 7.52 -12.93 -4.01
N SER A 176 8.40 -13.56 -4.80
CA SER A 176 9.16 -14.82 -4.55
C SER A 176 8.47 -16.20 -4.51
N THR A 177 8.94 -17.15 -5.34
CA THR A 177 9.03 -18.59 -4.97
C THR A 177 10.05 -19.35 -5.84
N THR A 178 11.19 -19.75 -5.27
CA THR A 178 12.04 -20.81 -5.83
C THR A 178 11.33 -22.15 -5.60
N ALA A 179 11.11 -22.90 -6.67
CA ALA A 179 10.46 -24.20 -6.65
C ALA A 179 11.25 -25.22 -5.80
N VAL A 180 10.63 -25.73 -4.73
CA VAL A 180 11.12 -26.90 -4.00
C VAL A 180 10.67 -28.14 -4.79
N VAL A 181 11.63 -28.80 -5.44
CA VAL A 181 11.41 -30.06 -6.17
C VAL A 181 11.58 -31.25 -5.20
N PRO A 182 10.78 -32.33 -5.30
CA PRO A 182 10.74 -33.41 -4.32
C PRO A 182 11.98 -34.29 -4.28
N THR A 183 12.40 -34.63 -3.07
CA THR A 183 13.52 -35.51 -2.72
C THR A 183 13.23 -36.98 -3.06
N ALA A 184 14.12 -37.62 -3.80
CA ALA A 184 14.28 -39.08 -3.84
C ALA A 184 15.62 -39.47 -3.18
N PRO A 185 15.70 -40.57 -2.40
CA PRO A 185 16.86 -40.87 -1.57
C PRO A 185 17.89 -41.74 -2.29
N LYS A 186 19.18 -41.32 -2.31
CA LYS A 186 20.30 -42.28 -2.33
C LYS A 186 21.68 -41.70 -1.98
N GLN A 187 22.22 -42.27 -0.90
CA GLN A 187 23.61 -42.67 -0.62
C GLN A 187 24.76 -41.65 -0.74
N THR A 188 25.23 -41.28 0.45
CA THR A 188 26.60 -41.24 0.97
C THR A 188 27.77 -41.33 -0.02
N THR A 189 28.55 -40.26 -0.10
CA THR A 189 30.02 -40.29 0.09
C THR A 189 30.53 -38.92 0.55
N SER A 190 31.47 -38.99 1.48
CA SER A 190 32.14 -37.88 2.17
C SER A 190 33.19 -37.23 1.28
N HIS A 191 33.15 -35.90 1.08
CA HIS A 191 34.34 -35.07 0.88
C HIS A 191 34.11 -33.62 1.33
N ALA A 192 35.21 -33.01 1.78
CA ALA A 192 35.33 -31.79 2.57
C ALA A 192 34.75 -30.52 1.91
N PRO A 193 34.40 -29.48 2.71
CA PRO A 193 33.75 -28.28 2.20
C PRO A 193 34.76 -27.35 1.51
N THR A 194 34.62 -27.19 0.20
CA THR A 194 35.13 -26.01 -0.53
C THR A 194 34.07 -24.91 -0.44
N THR A 195 34.39 -23.89 0.36
CA THR A 195 33.65 -22.63 0.43
C THR A 195 33.73 -21.92 -0.92
N ASN A 196 32.60 -21.83 -1.62
CA ASN A 196 32.41 -20.84 -2.68
C ASN A 196 31.45 -19.75 -2.16
N PRO A 197 31.65 -18.46 -2.52
CA PRO A 197 31.01 -17.33 -1.86
C PRO A 197 29.51 -17.28 -2.16
N ALA A 198 28.73 -16.95 -1.13
CA ALA A 198 27.32 -16.65 -1.25
C ALA A 198 27.08 -15.48 -2.22
N PRO A 199 25.96 -15.49 -2.98
CA PRO A 199 25.49 -14.31 -3.68
C PRO A 199 25.18 -13.20 -2.66
N THR A 200 25.65 -12.01 -2.98
CA THR A 200 25.64 -10.80 -2.15
C THR A 200 24.26 -10.55 -1.54
N SER A 201 24.22 -10.52 -0.21
CA SER A 201 23.05 -10.24 0.61
C SER A 201 22.41 -8.89 0.22
N SER A 202 21.08 -8.88 0.08
CA SER A 202 20.29 -7.66 0.30
C SER A 202 20.74 -7.01 1.63
N PRO A 203 20.85 -5.68 1.73
CA PRO A 203 21.22 -5.04 2.98
C PRO A 203 20.33 -5.54 4.12
N PRO A 204 20.90 -5.84 5.30
CA PRO A 204 20.13 -6.39 6.42
C PRO A 204 19.10 -5.36 6.91
N ASN A 205 17.89 -5.85 7.19
CA ASN A 205 16.84 -5.06 7.84
C ASN A 205 17.38 -4.44 9.14
N PRO A 206 16.95 -3.22 9.49
CA PRO A 206 17.42 -2.55 10.71
C PRO A 206 17.05 -3.36 11.95
N ALA A 207 17.95 -3.36 12.94
CA ALA A 207 17.70 -4.04 14.21
C ALA A 207 16.56 -3.36 14.98
N VAL A 208 15.71 -4.15 15.63
CA VAL A 208 14.61 -3.64 16.45
C VAL A 208 15.14 -3.02 17.73
N GLY A 209 14.89 -1.72 17.91
CA GLY A 209 15.20 -1.00 19.14
C GLY A 209 14.03 -0.97 20.10
N LYS A 210 14.32 -0.67 21.36
CA LYS A 210 13.32 -0.48 22.42
C LYS A 210 13.40 0.95 22.91
N TYR A 211 12.33 1.69 22.71
CA TYR A 211 12.26 3.13 22.98
C TYR A 211 11.12 3.40 23.95
N ASN A 212 11.35 4.30 24.91
CA ASN A 212 10.31 4.78 25.81
C ASN A 212 10.40 6.29 26.00
N VAL A 213 9.25 6.89 26.27
CA VAL A 213 9.13 8.29 26.71
C VAL A 213 8.35 8.28 28.01
N THR A 214 8.95 8.87 29.05
CA THR A 214 8.35 8.97 30.38
C THR A 214 7.89 10.40 30.62
N GLY A 215 6.59 10.57 30.87
CA GLY A 215 6.00 11.83 31.28
C GLY A 215 5.88 11.95 32.81
N PRO A 216 5.24 13.02 33.31
CA PRO A 216 5.02 13.22 34.76
C PRO A 216 4.22 12.08 35.41
N SER A 217 3.34 11.45 34.65
CA SER A 217 2.42 10.39 35.11
C SER A 217 2.93 8.97 34.81
N GLY A 218 4.19 8.82 34.38
CA GLY A 218 4.79 7.54 33.99
C GLY A 218 5.05 7.42 32.49
N THR A 219 5.37 6.20 32.04
CA THR A 219 5.63 5.88 30.63
C THR A 219 4.39 6.17 29.79
N CYS A 220 4.56 6.95 28.72
CA CYS A 220 3.45 7.43 27.89
C CYS A 220 3.67 7.14 26.39
N VAL A 221 4.89 6.78 26.00
CA VAL A 221 5.17 6.09 24.73
C VAL A 221 6.06 4.90 25.03
N LEU A 222 5.69 3.74 24.52
CA LEU A 222 6.53 2.54 24.50
C LEU A 222 6.53 2.01 23.07
N ALA A 223 7.70 1.88 22.46
CA ALA A 223 7.82 1.53 21.05
C ALA A 223 8.98 0.56 20.83
N TYR A 224 8.71 -0.60 20.25
CA TYR A 224 9.70 -1.53 19.74
C TYR A 224 9.66 -1.47 18.22
N MET A 225 10.72 -1.02 17.56
CA MET A 225 10.75 -0.93 16.10
C MET A 225 12.17 -0.85 15.54
N GLY A 226 12.37 -1.43 14.36
CA GLY A 226 13.51 -1.15 13.49
C GLY A 226 13.19 0.05 12.61
N LEU A 227 14.16 0.93 12.39
CA LEU A 227 13.97 2.17 11.63
C LEU A 227 15.05 2.32 10.57
N GLN A 228 14.62 2.59 9.33
CA GLN A 228 15.48 2.93 8.21
C GLN A 228 14.96 4.21 7.57
N LEU A 229 15.85 5.18 7.39
CA LEU A 229 15.58 6.40 6.67
C LEU A 229 16.12 6.26 5.24
N ASN A 230 15.26 6.55 4.26
CA ASN A 230 15.58 6.45 2.85
C ASN A 230 15.38 7.84 2.22
N ILE A 231 16.47 8.54 1.93
CA ILE A 231 16.45 9.89 1.36
C ILE A 231 17.14 9.92 0.00
N THR A 232 16.42 10.39 -1.01
CA THR A 232 16.99 10.67 -2.33
C THR A 232 17.33 12.15 -2.44
N TYR A 233 18.56 12.49 -2.84
CA TYR A 233 19.01 13.89 -2.84
C TYR A 233 19.86 14.25 -4.07
N PRO A 234 19.84 15.50 -4.54
CA PRO A 234 20.70 15.93 -5.65
C PRO A 234 22.15 16.06 -5.18
N LYS A 235 23.06 15.42 -5.92
CA LYS A 235 24.51 15.55 -5.71
C LYS A 235 25.07 16.79 -6.41
N LYS A 236 26.30 17.16 -6.07
CA LYS A 236 27.06 18.26 -6.69
C LYS A 236 27.28 18.08 -8.20
N ASP A 237 27.29 16.85 -8.69
CA ASP A 237 27.40 16.49 -10.11
C ASP A 237 26.04 16.44 -10.84
N GLU A 238 24.99 16.98 -10.22
CA GLU A 238 23.60 17.04 -10.72
C GLU A 238 22.92 15.66 -10.89
N LYS A 239 23.56 14.57 -10.47
CA LYS A 239 22.92 13.25 -10.40
C LYS A 239 22.18 13.07 -9.08
N MET A 240 21.18 12.19 -9.05
CA MET A 240 20.54 11.80 -7.80
C MET A 240 21.45 10.83 -7.01
N GLY A 241 21.54 11.06 -5.71
CA GLY A 241 22.12 10.19 -4.70
C GLY A 241 21.02 9.60 -3.82
N LEU A 242 21.34 8.50 -3.14
CA LEU A 242 20.47 7.81 -2.21
C LEU A 242 21.23 7.67 -0.90
N ASP A 243 20.65 8.16 0.20
CA ASP A 243 21.13 7.96 1.55
C ASP A 243 20.18 6.98 2.24
N LEU A 244 20.70 5.80 2.57
CA LEU A 244 19.96 4.76 3.25
C LEU A 244 20.56 4.56 4.64
N LEU A 245 19.89 5.12 5.65
CA LEU A 245 20.39 5.17 7.02
C LEU A 245 19.57 4.25 7.93
N ASN A 246 20.18 3.14 8.34
CA ASN A 246 19.63 2.27 9.38
C ASN A 246 19.96 2.85 10.76
N PHE A 247 18.93 3.05 11.59
CA PHE A 247 19.14 3.43 12.98
C PHE A 247 19.71 2.24 13.77
N ILE A 248 20.72 2.51 14.60
CA ILE A 248 21.33 1.50 15.46
C ILE A 248 20.80 1.71 16.88
N PRO A 249 19.94 0.82 17.42
CA PRO A 249 19.24 1.06 18.68
C PRO A 249 20.12 1.43 19.87
N GLN A 250 21.30 0.82 19.98
CA GLN A 250 22.24 1.07 21.10
C GLN A 250 22.87 2.47 21.07
N SER A 251 22.84 3.12 19.91
CA SER A 251 23.43 4.44 19.66
C SER A 251 22.37 5.50 19.38
N THR A 252 21.08 5.13 19.41
CA THR A 252 19.95 6.05 19.21
C THR A 252 19.57 6.68 20.53
N ASN A 253 19.60 8.00 20.59
CA ASN A 253 19.09 8.78 21.72
C ASN A 253 17.56 8.93 21.59
N VAL A 254 16.86 8.71 22.70
CA VAL A 254 15.40 8.82 22.77
C VAL A 254 15.04 10.04 23.61
N SER A 255 14.15 10.87 23.07
CA SER A 255 13.53 11.98 23.79
C SER A 255 12.07 12.11 23.37
N GLY A 256 11.32 13.01 24.01
CA GLY A 256 9.90 13.17 23.71
C GLY A 256 9.14 13.88 24.82
N ARG A 257 7.83 14.02 24.61
CA ARG A 257 6.90 14.54 25.62
C ARG A 257 5.51 13.97 25.38
N CYS A 258 4.69 13.96 26.41
CA CYS A 258 3.29 13.57 26.30
C CYS A 258 2.42 14.62 26.97
N ASP A 259 1.38 14.99 26.25
CA ASP A 259 0.27 15.82 26.69
C ASP A 259 -1.00 14.97 26.71
N ASN A 260 -2.12 15.57 27.11
CA ASN A 260 -3.38 14.83 27.23
C ASN A 260 -3.91 14.29 25.88
N THR A 261 -3.58 14.96 24.77
CA THR A 261 -4.11 14.63 23.43
C THR A 261 -3.04 14.41 22.37
N SER A 262 -1.77 14.63 22.71
CA SER A 262 -0.63 14.49 21.80
C SER A 262 0.56 13.86 22.50
N ALA A 263 1.33 13.04 21.78
CA ALA A 263 2.58 12.49 22.27
C ALA A 263 3.66 12.57 21.19
N LEU A 264 4.88 12.86 21.60
CA LEU A 264 6.05 12.97 20.74
C LEU A 264 7.07 11.91 21.12
N LEU A 265 7.55 11.17 20.13
CA LEU A 265 8.71 10.30 20.22
C LEU A 265 9.78 10.83 19.25
N ILE A 266 10.93 11.21 19.79
CA ILE A 266 12.05 11.75 19.02
C ILE A 266 13.20 10.75 19.13
N LEU A 267 13.63 10.22 17.99
CA LEU A 267 14.76 9.33 17.86
C LEU A 267 15.89 10.06 17.14
N ALA A 268 17.00 10.28 17.84
CA ALA A 268 18.17 10.93 17.30
C ALA A 268 19.34 9.94 17.19
N PHE A 269 19.89 9.81 15.99
CA PHE A 269 21.03 8.95 15.69
C PHE A 269 22.03 9.74 14.83
N GLU A 270 23.28 9.81 15.27
CA GLU A 270 24.32 10.63 14.63
C GLU A 270 23.89 12.10 14.41
N LYS A 271 23.69 12.51 13.15
CA LYS A 271 23.27 13.86 12.74
C LYS A 271 21.81 13.90 12.31
N THR A 272 21.07 12.81 12.55
CA THR A 272 19.70 12.59 12.11
C THR A 272 18.77 12.60 13.31
N SER A 273 17.63 13.26 13.18
CA SER A 273 16.55 13.28 14.15
C SER A 273 15.24 12.98 13.42
N VAL A 274 14.50 11.97 13.90
CA VAL A 274 13.16 11.64 13.43
C VAL A 274 12.19 11.81 14.58
N MET A 275 11.20 12.69 14.40
CA MET A 275 10.14 12.96 15.38
C MET A 275 8.83 12.37 14.88
N PHE A 276 8.27 11.43 15.63
CA PHE A 276 6.93 10.90 15.46
C PHE A 276 5.97 11.65 16.38
N GLN A 277 4.88 12.14 15.82
CA GLN A 277 3.81 12.81 16.53
C GLN A 277 2.55 11.96 16.47
N PHE A 278 2.07 11.56 17.64
CA PHE A 278 0.83 10.82 17.82
C PHE A 278 -0.27 11.73 18.35
N ALA A 279 -1.48 11.52 17.85
CA ALA A 279 -2.68 12.22 18.30
C ALA A 279 -3.70 11.24 18.88
N LEU A 280 -4.47 11.73 19.85
CA LEU A 280 -5.59 11.01 20.45
C LEU A 280 -6.91 11.46 19.80
N ASN A 281 -7.64 10.52 19.21
CA ASN A 281 -9.06 10.71 18.93
C ASN A 281 -9.86 10.32 20.17
N ALA A 282 -10.25 11.32 20.97
CA ALA A 282 -10.98 11.11 22.22
C ALA A 282 -12.34 10.43 22.02
N SER A 283 -13.05 10.74 20.93
CA SER A 283 -14.37 10.17 20.64
C SER A 283 -14.32 8.68 20.31
N ALA A 284 -13.24 8.23 19.65
CA ALA A 284 -13.03 6.84 19.28
C ALA A 284 -12.17 6.07 20.28
N GLU A 285 -11.62 6.75 21.29
CA GLU A 285 -10.61 6.22 22.22
C GLU A 285 -9.45 5.52 21.49
N LYS A 286 -8.99 6.11 20.37
CA LYS A 286 -7.89 5.57 19.56
C LYS A 286 -6.77 6.59 19.39
N PHE A 287 -5.53 6.12 19.50
CA PHE A 287 -4.37 6.89 19.06
C PHE A 287 -4.01 6.53 17.62
N PHE A 288 -3.33 7.43 16.93
CA PHE A 288 -2.78 7.21 15.59
C PHE A 288 -1.56 8.10 15.39
N LEU A 289 -0.66 7.68 14.49
CA LEU A 289 0.43 8.53 14.03
C LEU A 289 -0.18 9.67 13.21
N GLN A 290 -0.02 10.91 13.66
CA GLN A 290 -0.47 12.10 12.96
C GLN A 290 0.63 12.66 12.05
N GLY A 291 1.87 12.68 12.54
CA GLY A 291 2.95 13.34 11.83
C GLY A 291 4.32 12.74 12.02
N VAL A 292 5.17 12.94 11.02
CA VAL A 292 6.59 12.64 11.06
C VAL A 292 7.37 13.86 10.60
N ASN A 293 8.42 14.21 11.34
CA ASN A 293 9.37 15.25 10.96
C ASN A 293 10.78 14.65 10.97
N ILE A 294 11.55 14.91 9.92
CA ILE A 294 12.92 14.47 9.73
C ILE A 294 13.80 15.72 9.67
N SER A 295 14.91 15.69 10.39
CA SER A 295 16.02 16.62 10.21
C SER A 295 17.31 15.82 10.14
N THR A 296 18.12 16.02 9.10
CA THR A 296 19.40 15.31 8.95
C THR A 296 20.45 16.13 8.21
N THR A 297 21.70 15.69 8.35
CA THR A 297 22.81 16.15 7.50
C THR A 297 23.13 15.06 6.47
N LEU A 298 22.94 15.37 5.20
CA LEU A 298 23.23 14.47 4.07
C LEU A 298 24.74 14.28 3.84
N PRO A 299 25.13 13.23 3.11
CA PRO A 299 26.52 12.99 2.71
C PRO A 299 27.17 14.17 1.98
N SER A 300 28.50 14.22 2.01
CA SER A 300 29.30 15.36 1.51
C SER A 300 29.17 15.67 0.02
N GLU A 301 28.74 14.69 -0.76
CA GLU A 301 28.43 14.74 -2.17
C GLU A 301 27.10 15.44 -2.46
N ALA A 302 26.24 15.62 -1.46
CA ALA A 302 24.98 16.35 -1.60
C ALA A 302 25.24 17.82 -1.99
N LYS A 303 24.37 18.35 -2.86
CA LYS A 303 24.36 19.76 -3.24
C LYS A 303 24.01 20.65 -2.04
N ASN A 304 23.03 20.21 -1.25
CA ASN A 304 22.63 20.83 0.00
C ASN A 304 22.88 19.84 1.14
N PRO A 305 23.74 20.16 2.13
CA PRO A 305 24.09 19.22 3.19
C PRO A 305 23.01 19.11 4.28
N LYS A 306 22.10 20.07 4.40
CA LYS A 306 20.98 20.02 5.36
C LYS A 306 19.74 19.52 4.66
N PHE A 307 19.03 18.59 5.29
CA PHE A 307 17.76 18.07 4.82
C PHE A 307 16.73 18.11 5.94
N GLU A 308 15.56 18.65 5.62
CA GLU A 308 14.41 18.68 6.53
C GLU A 308 13.15 18.32 5.72
N ALA A 309 12.31 17.47 6.29
CA ALA A 309 11.04 17.08 5.70
C ALA A 309 10.01 16.84 6.80
N SER A 310 8.74 17.13 6.52
CA SER A 310 7.67 16.84 7.46
C SER A 310 6.34 16.58 6.78
N ASN A 311 5.59 15.64 7.32
CA ASN A 311 4.23 15.32 6.89
C ASN A 311 3.38 15.10 8.14
N TYR A 312 2.22 15.77 8.24
CA TYR A 312 1.30 15.70 9.39
C TYR A 312 -0.09 15.15 9.01
N SER A 313 -0.14 14.39 7.91
CA SER A 313 -1.36 13.82 7.34
C SER A 313 -1.43 12.30 7.48
N PHE A 314 -0.70 11.73 8.43
CA PHE A 314 -0.69 10.30 8.70
C PHE A 314 -1.94 9.87 9.51
N SER A 315 -2.30 8.60 9.37
CA SER A 315 -3.34 7.92 10.15
C SER A 315 -2.97 6.46 10.49
N GLU A 316 -1.73 6.07 10.25
CA GLU A 316 -1.13 4.76 10.47
C GLU A 316 -0.82 4.52 11.96
N LEU A 317 -0.28 3.33 12.28
CA LEU A 317 0.09 2.92 13.65
C LEU A 317 -1.04 3.14 14.67
N ARG A 318 -2.28 2.85 14.24
CA ARG A 318 -3.50 3.15 14.99
C ARG A 318 -3.90 1.99 15.88
N ALA A 319 -4.15 2.25 17.16
CA ALA A 319 -4.76 1.28 18.08
C ALA A 319 -5.63 1.95 19.14
N THR A 320 -6.44 1.16 19.83
CA THR A 320 -7.24 1.59 20.98
C THR A 320 -6.35 1.98 22.14
N VAL A 321 -6.72 3.02 22.88
CA VAL A 321 -5.98 3.47 24.07
C VAL A 321 -5.94 2.34 25.11
N GLY A 322 -4.73 2.00 25.56
CA GLY A 322 -4.47 0.85 26.44
C GLY A 322 -4.07 -0.43 25.71
N ASN A 323 -4.22 -0.49 24.39
CA ASN A 323 -3.71 -1.56 23.53
C ASN A 323 -2.42 -1.11 22.82
N SER A 324 -1.65 -2.07 22.31
CA SER A 324 -0.49 -1.84 21.46
C SER A 324 -0.81 -2.19 20.01
N TYR A 325 -0.44 -1.33 19.07
CA TYR A 325 -0.40 -1.66 17.65
C TYR A 325 0.83 -2.55 17.37
N LYS A 326 0.69 -3.58 16.53
CA LYS A 326 1.82 -4.44 16.12
C LYS A 326 1.78 -4.76 14.63
N CYS A 327 2.92 -4.61 13.95
CA CYS A 327 3.10 -5.04 12.56
C CYS A 327 4.51 -5.60 12.34
N SER A 328 4.59 -6.85 11.93
CA SER A 328 5.84 -7.56 11.60
C SER A 328 6.30 -7.22 10.18
N SER A 329 5.34 -6.98 9.29
CA SER A 329 5.54 -6.48 7.93
C SER A 329 6.17 -5.07 7.93
N GLU A 330 6.90 -4.73 6.88
CA GLU A 330 7.52 -3.40 6.70
C GLU A 330 6.45 -2.34 6.39
N GLU A 331 6.47 -1.24 7.14
CA GLU A 331 5.64 -0.06 6.88
C GLU A 331 6.50 1.08 6.33
N ASN A 332 6.13 1.58 5.16
CA ASN A 332 6.82 2.68 4.50
C ASN A 332 6.04 3.98 4.67
N LEU A 333 6.54 4.89 5.51
CA LEU A 333 5.94 6.20 5.72
C LEU A 333 6.59 7.23 4.80
N GLN A 334 5.86 7.71 3.80
CA GLN A 334 6.35 8.73 2.90
C GLN A 334 6.23 10.13 3.52
N VAL A 335 7.37 10.72 3.90
CA VAL A 335 7.43 12.04 4.55
C VAL A 335 7.55 13.16 3.51
N SER A 336 8.23 12.93 2.40
CA SER A 336 8.22 13.79 1.20
C SER A 336 8.43 12.95 -0.07
N ASP A 337 8.49 13.58 -1.24
CA ASP A 337 8.83 12.89 -2.49
C ASP A 337 10.26 12.31 -2.45
N GLU A 338 11.13 12.91 -1.65
CA GLU A 338 12.52 12.54 -1.48
C GLU A 338 12.78 11.64 -0.27
N ALA A 339 11.86 11.52 0.68
CA ALA A 339 12.13 10.89 1.97
C ALA A 339 11.04 9.91 2.42
N PHE A 340 11.49 8.68 2.71
CA PHE A 340 10.70 7.63 3.34
C PHE A 340 11.29 7.25 4.69
N VAL A 341 10.40 6.96 5.64
CA VAL A 341 10.72 6.36 6.93
C VAL A 341 10.15 4.96 6.93
N ASN A 342 11.04 3.97 6.84
CA ASN A 342 10.69 2.56 6.78
C ASN A 342 10.78 1.96 8.18
N ILE A 343 9.67 1.40 8.64
CA ILE A 343 9.50 0.84 9.98
C ILE A 343 9.38 -0.67 9.87
N PHE A 344 10.18 -1.39 10.65
CA PHE A 344 10.25 -2.85 10.62
C PHE A 344 9.90 -3.42 11.99
N ASN A 345 9.06 -4.47 12.02
CA ASN A 345 8.68 -5.17 13.24
C ASN A 345 8.25 -4.22 14.36
N VAL A 346 7.28 -3.34 14.06
CA VAL A 346 6.78 -2.35 14.99
C VAL A 346 5.85 -3.00 16.02
N GLN A 347 6.02 -2.64 17.27
CA GLN A 347 5.02 -2.74 18.31
C GLN A 347 5.03 -1.45 19.12
N ILE A 348 3.92 -0.71 19.14
CA ILE A 348 3.87 0.62 19.73
C ILE A 348 2.57 0.85 20.52
N GLN A 349 2.70 1.54 21.64
CA GLN A 349 1.58 1.96 22.49
C GLN A 349 1.82 3.37 23.00
N VAL A 350 0.74 4.15 23.03
CA VAL A 350 0.79 5.59 23.34
C VAL A 350 -0.31 5.96 24.34
N PHE A 351 -0.04 7.00 25.13
CA PHE A 351 -0.89 7.59 26.18
C PHE A 351 -1.05 6.74 27.44
N LYS A 352 -1.79 5.62 27.36
CA LYS A 352 -2.10 4.79 28.52
C LYS A 352 -1.24 3.54 28.50
N ILE A 353 -0.26 3.46 29.39
CA ILE A 353 0.64 2.31 29.54
C ILE A 353 0.67 1.92 31.02
N ASP A 354 0.22 0.70 31.31
CA ASP A 354 0.19 0.19 32.68
C ASP A 354 1.56 -0.40 33.04
N GLY A 355 2.39 0.40 33.72
CA GLY A 355 3.79 0.08 33.99
C GLY A 355 4.67 0.27 32.76
N ASP A 356 5.54 -0.71 32.46
CA ASP A 356 6.45 -0.69 31.30
C ASP A 356 6.20 -1.88 30.34
N LYS A 357 4.92 -2.25 30.17
CA LYS A 357 4.50 -3.38 29.35
C LYS A 357 3.43 -2.97 28.36
N PHE A 358 3.44 -3.60 27.20
CA PHE A 358 2.36 -3.50 26.24
C PHE A 358 1.08 -4.12 26.79
N GLY A 359 -0.05 -3.49 26.44
CA GLY A 359 -1.38 -4.04 26.65
C GLY A 359 -1.75 -5.07 25.57
N ALA A 360 -3.05 -5.24 25.31
CA ALA A 360 -3.50 -6.17 24.29
C ALA A 360 -3.02 -5.74 22.89
N VAL A 361 -2.76 -6.71 22.02
CA VAL A 361 -2.18 -6.47 20.69
C VAL A 361 -3.30 -6.27 19.67
N GLU A 362 -3.25 -5.17 18.91
CA GLU A 362 -3.98 -4.96 17.67
C GLU A 362 -2.99 -5.12 16.50
N GLU A 363 -3.12 -6.21 15.75
CA GLU A 363 -2.22 -6.48 14.62
C GLU A 363 -2.64 -5.70 13.37
N CYS A 364 -1.66 -5.34 12.54
CA CYS A 364 -1.91 -4.71 11.25
C CYS A 364 -2.61 -5.67 10.28
N GLN A 365 -3.38 -5.10 9.36
CA GLN A 365 -4.15 -5.87 8.36
C GLN A 365 -3.24 -6.77 7.50
N GLN A 366 -2.01 -6.35 7.23
CA GLN A 366 -1.03 -7.12 6.46
C GLN A 366 -0.68 -8.45 7.15
N ASP A 367 -0.38 -8.41 8.44
CA ASP A 367 -0.03 -9.60 9.22
C ASP A 367 -1.24 -10.52 9.42
N GLU A 368 -2.43 -9.94 9.67
CA GLU A 368 -3.69 -10.67 9.81
C GLU A 368 -3.99 -11.48 8.53
N ASN A 369 -3.87 -10.85 7.36
CA ASN A 369 -4.11 -11.48 6.07
C ASN A 369 -3.09 -12.58 5.74
N ASN A 370 -1.82 -12.38 6.11
CA ASN A 370 -0.76 -13.36 5.83
C ASN A 370 -0.99 -14.68 6.59
N MET A 371 -1.59 -14.63 7.78
CA MET A 371 -1.96 -15.83 8.54
C MET A 371 -3.33 -16.39 8.15
N LEU A 372 -4.31 -15.52 7.87
CA LEU A 372 -5.70 -15.91 7.67
C LEU A 372 -5.94 -16.58 6.31
N ILE A 373 -5.31 -16.09 5.24
CA ILE A 373 -5.51 -16.63 3.88
C ILE A 373 -5.06 -18.11 3.78
N PRO A 374 -3.86 -18.52 4.24
CA PRO A 374 -3.45 -19.92 4.19
C PRO A 374 -4.37 -20.86 4.98
N ILE A 375 -4.91 -20.41 6.11
CA ILE A 375 -5.82 -21.23 6.95
C ILE A 375 -7.12 -21.53 6.19
N ILE A 376 -7.72 -20.51 5.56
CA ILE A 376 -8.96 -20.68 4.79
C ILE A 376 -8.74 -21.61 3.61
N VAL A 377 -7.64 -21.43 2.88
CA VAL A 377 -7.29 -22.30 1.75
C VAL A 377 -7.07 -23.74 2.21
N GLY A 378 -6.38 -23.94 3.33
CA GLY A 378 -6.16 -25.27 3.92
C GLY A 378 -7.46 -25.97 4.33
N ALA A 379 -8.37 -25.24 4.98
CA ALA A 379 -9.68 -25.78 5.38
C ALA A 379 -10.55 -26.17 4.18
N ALA A 380 -10.55 -25.34 3.12
CA ALA A 380 -11.29 -25.62 1.90
C ALA A 380 -10.76 -26.87 1.18
N LEU A 381 -9.43 -27.02 1.07
CA LEU A 381 -8.80 -28.20 0.47
C LEU A 381 -9.11 -29.47 1.28
N ALA A 382 -9.02 -29.41 2.61
CA ALA A 382 -9.36 -30.55 3.47
C ALA A 382 -10.83 -30.96 3.33
N GLY A 383 -11.75 -29.98 3.28
CA GLY A 383 -13.16 -30.22 3.05
C GLY A 383 -13.44 -30.89 1.69
N LEU A 384 -12.79 -30.42 0.62
CA LEU A 384 -12.94 -31.00 -0.71
C LEU A 384 -12.46 -32.45 -0.77
N VAL A 385 -11.31 -32.75 -0.16
CA VAL A 385 -10.79 -34.13 -0.06
C VAL A 385 -11.77 -35.03 0.67
N LEU A 386 -12.34 -34.56 1.79
CA LEU A 386 -13.34 -35.31 2.56
C LEU A 386 -14.58 -35.64 1.72
N ILE A 387 -15.09 -34.67 0.96
CA ILE A 387 -16.24 -34.86 0.06
C ILE A 387 -15.94 -35.92 -1.00
N VAL A 388 -14.76 -35.86 -1.62
CA VAL A 388 -14.33 -36.84 -2.63
C VAL A 388 -14.23 -38.25 -2.04
N LEU A 389 -13.68 -38.40 -0.83
CA LEU A 389 -13.60 -39.69 -0.14
C LEU A 389 -14.98 -40.27 0.17
N ILE A 390 -15.91 -39.44 0.65
CA ILE A 390 -17.29 -39.87 0.93
C ILE A 390 -17.96 -40.33 -0.38
N ALA A 391 -17.86 -39.54 -1.45
CA ALA A 391 -18.40 -39.89 -2.76
C ALA A 391 -17.81 -41.21 -3.30
N TYR A 392 -16.51 -41.40 -3.16
CA TYR A 392 -15.83 -42.64 -3.54
C TYR A 392 -16.32 -43.86 -2.73
N LEU A 393 -16.46 -43.74 -1.41
CA LEU A 393 -16.95 -44.82 -0.56
C LEU A 393 -18.40 -45.21 -0.92
N ILE A 394 -19.25 -44.22 -1.22
CA ILE A 394 -20.63 -44.46 -1.66
C ILE A 394 -20.64 -45.13 -3.04
N GLY A 395 -19.82 -44.65 -3.99
CA GLY A 395 -19.69 -45.24 -5.33
C GLY A 395 -19.20 -46.69 -5.28
N ARG A 396 -18.16 -46.96 -4.48
CA ARG A 396 -17.63 -48.31 -4.27
C ARG A 396 -18.67 -49.24 -3.64
N LYS A 397 -19.46 -48.75 -2.67
CA LYS A 397 -20.53 -49.53 -2.03
C LYS A 397 -21.64 -49.91 -3.02
N ARG A 398 -21.96 -49.06 -4.00
CA ARG A 398 -22.93 -49.37 -5.06
C ARG A 398 -22.39 -50.30 -6.14
N SER A 399 -21.08 -50.28 -6.41
CA SER A 399 -20.49 -51.07 -7.49
C SER A 399 -20.39 -52.58 -7.19
N HIS A 400 -20.54 -53.02 -5.95
CA HIS A 400 -20.54 -54.45 -5.56
C HIS A 400 -21.91 -55.16 -5.67
N ALA A 401 -22.97 -54.48 -6.13
CA ALA A 401 -24.34 -55.03 -6.19
C ALA A 401 -24.81 -55.47 -7.60
N GLY A 402 -23.88 -55.83 -8.50
CA GLY A 402 -24.22 -56.14 -9.90
C GLY A 402 -23.41 -57.28 -10.49
N TYR A 403 -23.71 -58.52 -10.10
CA TYR A 403 -23.53 -59.69 -10.95
C TYR A 403 -24.65 -60.70 -10.63
N GLN A 404 -25.69 -60.72 -11.46
CA GLN A 404 -26.50 -61.90 -11.68
C GLN A 404 -26.16 -62.43 -13.07
N THR A 405 -25.53 -63.60 -13.09
CA THR A 405 -25.23 -64.39 -14.27
C THR A 405 -26.54 -64.95 -14.86
N ILE A 406 -26.73 -64.79 -16.17
CA ILE A 406 -27.70 -65.54 -16.97
C ILE A 406 -27.04 -66.84 -17.43
#